data_AF-A0A073JRK2-F1
#
_entry.id   AF-A0A073JRK2-F1
#
_cell.length_a   1.000
_cell.length_b   1.000
_cell.length_c   1.000
_cell.angle_alpha   90.00
_cell.angle_beta   90.00
_cell.angle_gamma   90.00
#
_symmetry.space_group_name_H-M   'P 1'
#
loop_
_entity.id
_entity.type
_entity.pdbx_description
1 polymer ?
#
loop_
_entity_poly.entity_id
_entity_poly.type
_entity_poly.pdbx_seq_one_letter_code
_entity_poly.pdbx_strand_id
1 'polypeptide(L)' 'MGMTIMLMILALLVGLVIGFFGARKYMENYLRNNPPISEEMLRTMMLQMGQKPSSRKLHQMMQAMKAQAKKSNRK' A
#
# COMPACT_ATOMS: atom_id res chain seq x y z
N MET A 1 -19.02 -38.71 -9.94
CA MET A 1 -17.60 -38.31 -10.10
C MET A 1 -17.45 -36.94 -10.77
N GLY A 2 -18.26 -36.56 -11.77
CA GLY A 2 -18.16 -35.23 -12.40
C GLY A 2 -18.63 -34.06 -11.53
N MET A 3 -19.70 -34.24 -10.73
CA MET A 3 -20.20 -33.16 -9.87
C MET A 3 -19.12 -32.67 -8.93
N THR A 4 -18.49 -33.55 -8.15
CA THR A 4 -17.43 -33.25 -7.16
C THR A 4 -16.26 -32.42 -7.71
N ILE A 5 -15.92 -32.56 -8.99
CA ILE A 5 -14.84 -31.78 -9.61
C ILE A 5 -15.30 -30.32 -9.84
N MET A 6 -16.55 -30.11 -10.26
CA MET A 6 -17.12 -28.77 -10.47
C MET A 6 -17.18 -27.94 -9.17
N LEU A 7 -17.67 -28.51 -8.07
CA LEU A 7 -17.68 -27.80 -6.78
C LEU A 7 -16.29 -27.63 -6.18
N MET A 8 -15.32 -28.47 -6.52
CA MET A 8 -13.93 -28.25 -6.13
C MET A 8 -13.36 -27.01 -6.84
N ILE A 9 -13.62 -26.87 -8.14
CA ILE A 9 -13.19 -25.69 -8.93
C ILE A 9 -13.89 -24.44 -8.42
N LEU A 10 -15.19 -24.50 -8.12
CA LEU A 10 -15.95 -23.36 -7.61
C LEU A 10 -15.43 -22.92 -6.23
N ALA A 11 -15.14 -23.86 -5.32
CA ALA A 11 -14.55 -23.57 -4.02
C ALA A 11 -13.17 -22.93 -4.14
N LEU A 12 -12.36 -23.36 -5.12
CA LEU A 12 -11.04 -22.79 -5.38
C LEU A 12 -11.14 -21.35 -5.89
N LEU A 13 -12.07 -21.07 -6.81
CA LEU A 13 -12.35 -19.72 -7.30
C LEU A 13 -12.84 -18.79 -6.18
N VAL A 14 -13.79 -19.25 -5.37
CA VAL A 14 -14.31 -18.47 -4.23
C VAL A 14 -13.20 -18.21 -3.20
N GLY A 15 -12.38 -19.21 -2.90
CA GLY A 15 -11.22 -19.08 -2.01
C GLY A 15 -10.19 -18.07 -2.51
N LEU A 16 -9.90 -18.06 -3.82
CA LEU A 16 -9.00 -17.08 -4.42
C LEU A 16 -9.55 -15.66 -4.36
N VAL A 17 -10.85 -15.46 -4.65
CA VAL A 17 -11.47 -14.13 -4.58
C VAL A 17 -11.47 -13.60 -3.15
N ILE A 18 -11.91 -14.42 -2.19
CA ILE A 18 -11.94 -14.02 -0.78
C ILE A 18 -10.53 -13.79 -0.24
N GLY A 19 -9.58 -14.68 -0.57
CA GLY A 19 -8.19 -14.55 -0.17
C GLY A 19 -7.53 -13.29 -0.74
N PHE A 20 -7.75 -12.98 -2.02
CA PHE A 20 -7.21 -11.79 -2.67
C PHE A 20 -7.77 -10.50 -2.05
N PHE A 21 -9.09 -10.40 -1.87
CA PHE A 21 -9.71 -9.22 -1.26
C PHE A 21 -9.34 -9.06 0.21
N GLY A 22 -9.26 -10.16 0.96
CA GLY A 22 -8.82 -10.17 2.36
C GLY A 22 -7.37 -9.70 2.51
N ALA A 23 -6.45 -10.28 1.74
CA ALA A 23 -5.05 -9.90 1.73
C ALA A 23 -4.85 -8.44 1.30
N ARG A 24 -5.59 -7.98 0.28
CA ARG A 24 -5.57 -6.57 -0.16
C ARG A 24 -5.95 -5.62 0.98
N LYS A 25 -7.07 -5.89 1.66
CA LYS A 25 -7.54 -5.06 2.78
C LYS A 25 -6.59 -5.11 3.98
N TYR A 26 -6.00 -6.27 4.26
CA TYR A 26 -5.00 -6.43 5.31
C TYR A 26 -3.72 -5.63 5.01
N MET A 27 -3.19 -5.71 3.79
CA MET A 27 -2.03 -4.93 3.35
C MET A 27 -2.29 -3.42 3.43
N GLU A 28 -3.46 -2.97 3.00
CA GLU A 28 -3.86 -1.58 3.11
C GLU A 28 -3.86 -1.10 4.57
N ASN A 29 -4.47 -1.88 5.48
CA ASN A 29 -4.43 -1.58 6.92
C ASN A 29 -3.01 -1.62 7.51
N TYR A 30 -2.16 -2.54 7.06
CA TYR A 30 -0.78 -2.66 7.52
C TYR A 30 0.04 -1.40 7.15
N LEU A 31 -0.03 -0.97 5.89
CA LEU A 31 0.65 0.23 5.40
C LEU A 31 0.11 1.52 6.03
N ARG A 32 -1.13 1.53 6.49
CA ARG A 32 -1.71 2.65 7.24
C ARG A 32 -1.16 2.75 8.66
N ASN A 33 -1.03 1.63 9.35
CA ASN A 33 -0.61 1.60 10.75
C ASN A 33 0.91 1.82 10.89
N ASN A 34 1.69 1.45 9.88
CA ASN A 34 3.11 1.79 9.76
C ASN A 34 3.37 2.45 8.40
N PRO A 35 3.12 3.77 8.27
CA PRO A 35 3.38 4.46 7.01
C PRO A 35 4.87 4.34 6.68
N PRO A 36 5.24 3.80 5.51
CA PRO A 36 6.65 3.54 5.16
C PRO A 36 7.48 4.82 4.94
N ILE A 37 6.91 6.01 5.14
CA ILE A 37 7.50 7.29 4.76
C ILE A 37 8.21 7.90 5.98
N SER A 38 9.50 7.60 6.10
CA SER A 38 10.41 8.29 7.03
C SER A 38 11.09 9.48 6.34
N GLU A 39 11.59 10.43 7.13
CA GLU A 39 12.39 11.56 6.61
C GLU A 39 13.64 11.08 5.85
N GLU A 40 14.20 9.95 6.27
CA GLU A 40 15.37 9.35 5.66
C GLU A 40 15.07 8.69 4.30
N MET A 41 13.90 8.03 4.17
CA MET A 41 13.43 7.56 2.86
C MET A 41 13.18 8.73 1.90
N LEU A 42 12.53 9.80 2.37
CA LEU A 42 12.31 10.98 1.51
C LEU A 42 13.62 11.66 1.11
N ARG A 43 14.58 11.75 2.02
CA ARG A 43 15.91 12.30 1.75
C ARG A 43 16.66 11.45 0.72
N THR A 44 16.66 10.14 0.87
CA THR A 44 17.28 9.21 -0.09
C THR A 44 16.57 9.25 -1.45
N MET A 45 15.24 9.36 -1.47
CA MET A 45 14.46 9.53 -2.71
C MET A 45 14.81 10.86 -3.41
N MET A 46 14.95 11.97 -2.67
CA MET A 46 15.40 13.25 -3.24
C MET A 46 16.82 13.17 -3.79
N LEU A 47 17.73 12.50 -3.06
CA LEU A 47 19.12 12.29 -3.50
C LEU A 47 19.19 11.43 -4.76
N GLN A 48 18.38 10.37 -4.86
CA GLN A 48 18.28 9.53 -6.06
C GLN A 48 17.77 10.30 -7.27
N MET A 49 16.93 11.32 -7.06
CA MET A 49 16.44 12.21 -8.11
C MET A 49 17.41 13.38 -8.43
N GLY A 50 18.63 13.38 -7.87
CA GLY A 50 19.61 14.45 -8.08
C GLY A 50 19.23 15.79 -7.45
N GLN A 51 18.19 15.84 -6.62
CA GLN A 51 17.79 17.05 -5.91
C GLN A 51 18.58 17.16 -4.60
N LYS A 52 19.24 18.30 -4.38
CA LYS A 52 19.82 18.62 -3.07
C LYS A 52 18.71 18.66 -2.02
N PRO A 53 18.72 17.79 -1.00
CA PRO A 53 17.71 17.82 0.05
C PRO A 53 17.94 19.05 0.93
N SER A 54 17.10 20.07 0.75
CA SER A 54 16.97 21.17 1.71
C SER A 54 16.00 20.75 2.81
N SER A 55 16.38 20.91 4.09
CA SER A 55 15.57 20.50 5.25
C SER A 55 14.15 21.07 5.22
N ARG A 56 13.97 22.30 4.71
CA ARG A 56 12.65 22.92 4.53
C ARG A 56 11.81 22.21 3.48
N LYS A 57 12.41 21.90 2.32
CA LYS A 57 11.74 21.21 1.21
C LYS A 57 11.38 19.77 1.59
N LEU A 58 12.27 19.10 2.31
CA LEU A 58 12.02 17.76 2.88
C LEU A 58 10.81 17.78 3.80
N HIS A 59 10.77 18.72 4.75
CA HIS A 59 9.67 18.83 5.71
C HIS A 59 8.33 19.15 5.02
N GLN A 60 8.34 20.05 4.02
CA GLN A 60 7.17 20.39 3.21
C GLN A 60 6.66 19.19 2.41
N MET A 61 7.56 18.43 1.79
CA MET A 61 7.19 17.22 1.04
C MET A 61 6.69 16.11 1.97
N MET A 62 7.27 15.96 3.16
CA MET A 62 6.85 14.97 4.15
C MET A 62 5.43 15.26 4.65
N GLN A 63 5.09 16.54 4.89
CA GLN A 63 3.72 16.94 5.24
C GLN A 63 2.73 16.73 4.08
N ALA A 64 3.12 17.07 2.84
CA ALA A 64 2.28 16.86 1.67
C ALA A 64 2.00 15.37 1.41
N MET A 65 3.02 14.52 1.54
CA MET A 65 2.91 13.05 1.41
C MET A 65 1.99 12.47 2.50
N LYS A 66 2.15 12.89 3.76
CA LYS A 66 1.24 12.50 4.86
C LYS A 66 -0.21 12.91 4.58
N ALA A 67 -0.43 14.12 4.06
CA ALA A 67 -1.77 14.60 3.71
C ALA A 67 -2.38 13.81 2.54
N GLN A 68 -1.59 13.44 1.52
CA GLN A 68 -2.05 12.63 0.39
C GLN A 68 -2.36 11.18 0.79
N ALA A 69 -1.50 10.55 1.59
CA ALA A 69 -1.73 9.22 2.13
C ALA A 69 -3.03 9.15 2.96
N LYS A 70 -3.32 10.21 3.74
CA LYS A 70 -4.59 10.35 4.47
C LYS A 70 -5.80 10.53 3.55
N LYS A 71 -5.65 11.21 2.40
CA LYS A 71 -6.74 11.53 1.46
C LYS A 71 -7.10 10.37 0.54
N SER A 72 -6.11 9.60 0.08
CA SER A 72 -6.31 8.35 -0.69
C SER A 72 -7.17 7.32 0.04
N ASN A 73 -7.22 7.43 1.37
CA ASN A 73 -7.82 6.48 2.29
C ASN A 73 -9.25 6.87 2.71
N ARG A 74 -9.76 8.01 2.21
CA ARG A 74 -11.10 8.53 2.48
C ARG A 74 -12.04 8.40 1.28
N LYS A 75 -11.63 7.69 0.23
CA LYS A 75 -12.41 7.36 -0.96
C LYS A 75 -12.70 5.86 -0.99
#